data_AF-A0A0P4V3N1-F1
#
_entry.id   AF-A0A0P4V3N1-F1
#
_cell.length_a   1.000
_cell.length_b   1.000
_cell.length_c   1.000
_cell.angle_alpha   90.00
_cell.angle_beta   90.00
_cell.angle_gamma   90.00
#
_symmetry.space_group_name_H-M   'P 1'
#
loop_
_entity.id
_entity.type
_entity.pdbx_description
1 polymer ?
#
loop_
_entity_poly.entity_id
_entity_poly.type
_entity_poly.pdbx_seq_one_letter_code
_entity_poly.pdbx_strand_id
1 'polypeptide(L)'
;MKTVTASRWIWIVCAIAFSAIFVTILFFAYQGKLPTILTENDKLAHVILYGIATFLGHKAMNHRQIRIFNIPVPVFPGLFTLFTFGEELAQGLSPNRSLDAIDLIASSAGIAIGYGLAERSKR
;
A
#
# COMPACT_ATOMS: atom_id res chain seq x y z
N MET A 1 12.77 11.03 -22.48
CA MET A 1 12.53 10.98 -21.01
C MET A 1 11.72 12.20 -20.60
N LYS A 2 10.52 12.03 -20.00
CA LYS A 2 9.81 13.19 -19.41
C LYS A 2 10.57 13.59 -18.13
N THR A 3 10.97 14.85 -18.03
CA THR A 3 11.67 15.39 -16.85
C THR A 3 10.77 15.29 -15.62
N VAL A 4 11.32 14.84 -14.49
CA VAL A 4 10.61 14.78 -13.21
C VAL A 4 10.52 16.20 -12.65
N THR A 5 9.31 16.67 -12.37
CA THR A 5 9.10 17.99 -11.75
C THR A 5 9.57 18.00 -10.30
N ALA A 6 9.95 19.16 -9.75
CA ALA A 6 10.29 19.30 -8.34
C ALA A 6 9.16 18.81 -7.41
N SER A 7 7.91 19.08 -7.77
CA SER A 7 6.73 18.59 -7.04
C SER A 7 6.62 17.06 -7.05
N ARG A 8 7.03 16.40 -8.14
CA ARG A 8 7.02 14.94 -8.23
C ARG A 8 8.13 14.31 -7.39
N TRP A 9 9.29 14.96 -7.27
CA TRP A 9 10.37 14.49 -6.42
C TRP A 9 9.97 14.39 -4.94
N ILE A 10 9.20 15.36 -4.44
CA ILE A 10 8.67 15.31 -3.07
C ILE A 10 7.86 14.02 -2.86
N TRP A 11 6.96 13.70 -3.78
CA TRP A 11 6.16 12.47 -3.68
C TRP A 11 6.99 11.20 -3.76
N ILE A 12 8.03 11.17 -4.61
CA ILE A 12 8.95 10.04 -4.70
C ILE A 12 9.71 9.84 -3.38
N VAL A 13 10.25 10.91 -2.80
CA VAL A 13 10.98 10.85 -1.52
C VAL A 13 10.06 10.39 -0.40
N CYS A 14 8.85 10.96 -0.29
CA CYS A 14 7.86 10.54 0.70
C CYS A 14 7.47 9.06 0.52
N ALA A 15 7.26 8.61 -0.72
CA ALA A 15 6.95 7.21 -1.01
C ALA A 15 8.09 6.29 -0.58
N ILE A 16 9.34 6.61 -0.91
CA ILE A 16 10.51 5.80 -0.52
C ILE A 16 10.65 5.74 1.01
N ALA A 17 10.55 6.88 1.70
CA ALA A 17 10.63 6.94 3.15
C ALA A 17 9.52 6.11 3.81
N PHE A 18 8.29 6.23 3.31
CA PHE A 18 7.17 5.44 3.81
C PHE A 18 7.32 3.95 3.51
N SER A 19 7.81 3.58 2.32
CA SER A 19 8.09 2.18 1.97
C SER A 19 9.12 1.55 2.90
N ALA A 20 10.15 2.28 3.31
CA ALA A 20 11.13 1.79 4.28
C ALA A 20 10.48 1.47 5.64
N ILE A 21 9.57 2.34 6.10
CA ILE A 21 8.79 2.11 7.33
C ILE A 21 7.89 0.88 7.17
N PHE A 22 7.14 0.80 6.07
CA PHE A 22 6.21 -0.30 5.80
C PHE A 22 6.92 -1.66 5.73
N VAL A 23 8.05 -1.73 5.02
CA VAL A 23 8.87 -2.95 4.96
C VAL A 23 9.46 -3.32 6.32
N THR A 24 9.84 -2.33 7.12
CA THR A 24 10.34 -2.57 8.49
C THR A 24 9.25 -3.18 9.37
N ILE A 25 8.02 -2.68 9.29
CA ILE A 25 6.86 -3.23 10.00
C ILE A 25 6.64 -4.69 9.59
N LEU A 26 6.58 -4.97 8.28
CA LEU A 26 6.44 -6.34 7.79
C LEU A 26 7.55 -7.24 8.30
N PHE A 27 8.81 -6.81 8.21
CA PHE A 27 9.95 -7.58 8.68
C PHE A 27 9.83 -7.98 10.16
N PHE A 28 9.47 -7.04 11.03
CA PHE A 28 9.27 -7.34 12.45
C PHE A 28 8.00 -8.17 12.71
N ALA A 29 6.95 -8.02 11.89
CA ALA A 29 5.74 -8.83 11.96
C ALA A 29 6.03 -10.32 11.73
N TYR A 30 6.80 -10.64 10.68
CA TYR A 30 7.18 -12.02 10.38
C TYR A 30 8.08 -12.64 11.45
N GLN A 31 8.81 -11.82 12.22
CA GLN A 31 9.61 -12.28 13.36
C GLN A 31 8.82 -12.41 14.67
N GLY A 32 7.54 -12.02 14.70
CA GLY A 32 6.75 -11.97 15.94
C GLY A 32 7.28 -10.94 16.95
N LYS A 33 8.00 -9.92 16.50
CA LYS A 33 8.65 -8.90 17.36
C LYS A 33 7.89 -7.58 17.41
N LEU A 34 6.74 -7.48 16.77
CA LEU A 34 5.90 -6.30 16.87
C LEU A 34 5.27 -6.22 18.27
N PRO A 35 5.25 -5.03 18.90
CA PRO A 35 4.52 -4.81 20.14
C PRO A 35 3.04 -5.19 20.01
N THR A 36 2.48 -5.83 21.04
CA THR A 36 1.08 -6.30 21.05
C THR A 36 0.07 -5.18 20.78
N ILE A 37 0.34 -3.96 21.27
CA ILE A 37 -0.50 -2.78 21.01
C ILE A 37 -0.65 -2.47 19.51
N LEU A 38 0.29 -2.91 18.67
CA LEU A 38 0.24 -2.73 17.21
C LEU A 38 -0.38 -3.93 16.49
N THR A 39 -0.58 -5.07 17.14
CA THR A 39 -1.06 -6.31 16.51
C THR A 39 -2.47 -6.73 16.96
N GLU A 40 -2.91 -6.34 18.16
CA GLU A 40 -4.17 -6.81 18.75
C GLU A 40 -5.42 -6.21 18.07
N ASN A 41 -5.28 -5.04 17.43
CA ASN A 41 -6.36 -4.36 16.69
C ASN A 41 -5.81 -3.67 15.42
N ASP A 42 -5.04 -4.41 14.63
CA ASP A 42 -4.32 -3.89 13.47
C ASP A 42 -5.19 -3.52 12.28
N LYS A 43 -6.50 -3.80 12.30
CA LYS A 43 -7.40 -3.55 11.14
C LYS A 43 -7.43 -2.07 10.72
N LEU A 44 -7.42 -1.15 11.69
CA LEU A 44 -7.30 0.28 11.39
C LEU A 44 -5.92 0.63 10.83
N ALA A 45 -4.87 0.00 11.35
CA ALA A 45 -3.53 0.15 10.81
C ALA A 45 -3.43 -0.35 9.36
N HIS A 46 -4.10 -1.45 9.00
CA HIS A 46 -4.23 -1.92 7.63
C HIS A 46 -4.87 -0.85 6.73
N VAL A 47 -6.01 -0.26 7.13
CA VAL A 47 -6.63 0.81 6.34
C VAL A 47 -5.68 2.00 6.14
N ILE A 48 -5.03 2.46 7.22
CA ILE A 48 -4.19 3.65 7.21
C ILE A 48 -2.90 3.40 6.41
N LEU A 49 -2.15 2.34 6.72
CA LEU A 49 -0.86 2.06 6.11
C LEU A 49 -0.99 1.81 4.61
N TYR A 50 -1.97 0.98 4.21
CA TYR A 50 -2.19 0.67 2.81
C TYR A 50 -2.77 1.87 2.04
N GLY A 51 -3.57 2.71 2.70
CA GLY A 51 -4.04 3.96 2.14
C GLY A 51 -2.93 4.97 1.89
N ILE A 52 -2.04 5.18 2.86
CA ILE A 52 -0.86 6.06 2.70
C ILE A 52 0.06 5.52 1.61
N ALA A 53 0.36 4.21 1.61
CA ALA A 53 1.17 3.57 0.57
C ALA A 53 0.59 3.85 -0.82
N THR A 54 -0.73 3.62 -0.99
CA THR A 54 -1.42 3.81 -2.27
C THR A 54 -1.43 5.27 -2.71
N PHE A 55 -1.73 6.19 -1.77
CA PHE A 55 -1.74 7.62 -2.05
C PHE A 55 -0.38 8.11 -2.55
N LEU A 56 0.69 7.81 -1.79
CA LEU A 56 2.05 8.25 -2.09
C LEU A 56 2.58 7.57 -3.35
N GLY A 57 2.40 6.27 -3.49
CA GLY A 57 2.87 5.51 -4.64
C GLY A 57 2.20 5.94 -5.94
N HIS A 58 0.88 6.16 -5.91
CA HIS A 58 0.16 6.63 -7.10
C HIS A 58 0.59 8.05 -7.51
N LYS A 59 0.85 8.93 -6.55
CA LYS A 59 1.44 10.27 -6.78
C LYS A 59 2.86 10.20 -7.32
N ALA A 60 3.73 9.37 -6.74
CA ALA A 60 5.11 9.17 -7.18
C ALA A 60 5.19 8.65 -8.62
N MET A 61 4.25 7.76 -8.99
CA MET A 61 4.06 7.27 -10.36
C MET A 61 3.33 8.25 -11.28
N ASN A 62 3.02 9.46 -10.81
CA ASN A 62 2.35 10.51 -11.59
C ASN A 62 1.01 10.04 -12.17
N HIS A 63 0.19 9.37 -11.36
CA HIS A 63 -1.14 8.90 -11.75
C HIS A 63 -1.14 7.99 -12.99
N ARG A 64 -0.06 7.22 -13.18
CA ARG A 64 0.06 6.37 -14.36
C ARG A 64 -1.04 5.31 -14.36
N GLN A 65 -1.74 5.21 -15.49
CA GLN A 65 -2.74 4.19 -15.77
C GLN A 65 -2.32 3.42 -17.02
N ILE A 66 -2.67 2.14 -17.05
CA ILE A 66 -2.60 1.29 -18.25
C ILE A 66 -4.03 0.88 -18.61
N ARG A 67 -4.27 0.56 -19.88
CA ARG A 67 -5.54 0.00 -20.31
C ARG A 67 -5.41 -1.51 -20.39
N ILE A 68 -6.23 -2.23 -19.65
CA ILE A 68 -6.39 -3.68 -19.79
C ILE A 68 -7.75 -3.88 -20.45
N PHE A 69 -7.75 -4.39 -21.68
CA PHE A 69 -8.88 -4.33 -22.61
C PHE A 69 -9.40 -2.90 -22.77
N ASN A 70 -10.52 -2.55 -22.14
CA ASN A 70 -11.13 -1.23 -22.19
C ASN A 70 -11.26 -0.55 -20.81
N ILE A 71 -10.65 -1.13 -19.77
CA ILE A 71 -10.71 -0.61 -18.41
C ILE A 71 -9.39 0.11 -18.08
N PRO A 72 -9.42 1.39 -17.68
CA PRO A 72 -8.23 2.08 -17.18
C PRO A 72 -7.90 1.55 -15.78
N VAL A 73 -6.74 0.91 -15.65
CA VAL A 73 -6.23 0.37 -14.39
C VAL A 73 -5.07 1.23 -13.91
N PRO A 74 -5.15 1.82 -12.70
CA PRO A 74 -4.05 2.57 -12.12
C PRO A 74 -2.91 1.62 -11.75
N VAL A 75 -1.70 1.93 -12.22
CA VAL A 75 -0.56 1.01 -12.15
C VAL A 75 -0.17 0.71 -10.71
N PHE A 76 0.04 1.75 -9.88
CA PHE A 76 0.47 1.54 -8.50
C PHE A 76 -0.60 0.84 -7.64
N PRO A 77 -1.86 1.34 -7.54
CA PRO A 77 -2.90 0.66 -6.77
C PRO A 77 -3.13 -0.78 -7.24
N GLY A 78 -3.13 -1.02 -8.55
CA GLY A 78 -3.30 -2.37 -9.09
C GLY A 78 -2.18 -3.33 -8.67
N LEU A 79 -0.92 -2.93 -8.84
CA LEU A 79 0.23 -3.75 -8.41
C LEU A 79 0.27 -3.92 -6.89
N PHE A 80 -0.07 -2.89 -6.13
CA PHE A 80 -0.05 -2.94 -4.68
C PHE A 80 -1.18 -3.82 -4.11
N THR A 81 -2.35 -3.84 -4.75
CA THR A 81 -3.40 -4.82 -4.44
C THR A 81 -2.90 -6.24 -4.68
N LEU A 82 -2.27 -6.53 -5.83
CA LEU A 82 -1.72 -7.87 -6.10
C LEU A 82 -0.66 -8.27 -5.07
N PHE A 83 0.23 -7.34 -4.71
CA PHE A 83 1.20 -7.55 -3.64
C PHE A 83 0.52 -7.86 -2.30
N THR A 84 -0.50 -7.09 -1.92
CA THR A 84 -1.26 -7.27 -0.67
C THR A 84 -1.91 -8.65 -0.59
N PHE A 85 -2.56 -9.09 -1.67
CA PHE A 85 -3.14 -10.43 -1.75
C PHE A 85 -2.07 -11.52 -1.63
N GLY A 86 -0.93 -11.36 -2.31
CA GLY A 86 0.17 -12.33 -2.22
C GLY A 86 0.81 -12.38 -0.83
N GLU A 87 0.95 -11.22 -0.17
CA GLU A 87 1.48 -11.12 1.18
C GLU A 87 0.55 -11.80 2.19
N GLU A 88 -0.76 -11.56 2.12
CA GLU A 88 -1.76 -12.19 2.99
C GLU A 88 -1.79 -13.72 2.81
N LEU A 89 -1.64 -14.21 1.58
CA LEU A 89 -1.47 -15.64 1.32
C LEU A 89 -0.18 -16.19 1.93
N ALA A 90 0.92 -15.43 1.86
CA ALA A 90 2.20 -15.80 2.46
C ALA A 90 2.14 -15.81 3.99
N GLN A 91 1.32 -14.96 4.61
CA GLN A 91 1.08 -14.99 6.06
C GLN A 91 0.52 -16.33 6.52
N GLY A 92 -0.30 -17.01 5.70
CA GLY A 92 -0.79 -18.36 6.00
C GLY A 92 0.30 -19.45 6.11
N LEU A 93 1.51 -19.16 5.62
CA LEU A 93 2.69 -20.04 5.74
C LEU A 93 3.61 -19.62 6.90
N SER A 94 3.33 -18.50 7.56
CA SER A 94 4.14 -17.97 8.65
C SER A 94 3.70 -18.58 9.99
N PRO A 95 4.64 -18.94 10.88
CA PRO A 95 4.30 -19.37 12.24
C PRO A 95 3.85 -18.21 13.14
N ASN A 96 4.13 -16.96 12.75
CA ASN A 96 3.90 -15.76 13.56
C ASN A 96 2.77 -14.86 13.02
N ARG A 97 2.18 -15.22 11.88
CA ARG A 97 1.11 -14.48 11.20
C ARG A 97 0.00 -15.44 10.81
N SER A 98 -1.17 -14.90 10.52
CA SER A 98 -2.35 -15.69 10.16
C SER A 98 -2.99 -15.06 8.94
N LEU A 99 -3.42 -15.91 7.99
CA LEU A 99 -4.27 -15.47 6.90
C LEU A 99 -5.62 -15.03 7.46
N ASP A 100 -5.96 -13.76 7.28
CA ASP A 100 -7.18 -13.14 7.78
C ASP A 100 -7.92 -12.38 6.66
N ALA A 101 -9.14 -12.83 6.36
CA ALA A 101 -9.99 -12.18 5.37
C ALA A 101 -10.38 -10.75 5.78
N ILE A 102 -10.44 -10.45 7.08
CA ILE A 102 -10.75 -9.10 7.57
C ILE A 102 -9.57 -8.16 7.30
N ASP A 103 -8.32 -8.62 7.43
CA ASP A 103 -7.14 -7.84 7.05
C ASP A 103 -7.11 -7.53 5.57
N LEU A 104 -7.48 -8.51 4.74
CA LEU A 104 -7.55 -8.31 3.31
C LEU A 104 -8.62 -7.26 2.93
N ILE A 105 -9.78 -7.28 3.57
CA ILE A 105 -10.83 -6.27 3.39
C ILE A 105 -10.36 -4.90 3.86
N ALA A 106 -9.77 -4.80 5.06
CA ALA A 106 -9.25 -3.57 5.62
C ALA A 106 -8.16 -2.94 4.74
N SER A 107 -7.21 -3.76 4.28
CA SER A 107 -6.15 -3.34 3.36
C SER A 107 -6.73 -2.85 2.02
N SER A 108 -7.68 -3.60 1.46
CA SER A 108 -8.36 -3.23 0.21
C SER A 108 -9.13 -1.91 0.34
N ALA A 109 -9.79 -1.69 1.47
CA ALA A 109 -10.46 -0.42 1.78
C ALA A 109 -9.46 0.73 1.87
N GLY A 110 -8.32 0.52 2.55
CA GLY A 110 -7.20 1.45 2.60
C GLY A 110 -6.72 1.85 1.20
N ILE A 111 -6.43 0.87 0.34
CA ILE A 111 -6.02 1.09 -1.06
C ILE A 111 -7.05 1.93 -1.81
N ALA A 112 -8.33 1.57 -1.73
CA ALA A 112 -9.41 2.30 -2.41
C ALA A 112 -9.49 3.77 -1.95
N ILE A 113 -9.40 4.02 -0.64
CA ILE A 113 -9.40 5.36 -0.05
C ILE A 113 -8.17 6.15 -0.52
N GLY A 114 -6.98 5.57 -0.40
CA GLY A 114 -5.72 6.21 -0.80
C GLY A 114 -5.70 6.58 -2.28
N TYR A 115 -6.16 5.69 -3.14
CA TYR A 115 -6.32 5.96 -4.57
C TYR A 115 -7.30 7.10 -4.83
N GLY A 116 -8.49 7.06 -4.21
CA GLY A 116 -9.51 8.10 -4.36
C GLY A 116 -9.02 9.48 -3.93
N LEU A 117 -8.30 9.56 -2.80
CA LEU A 117 -7.69 10.81 -2.33
C LEU A 117 -6.62 11.32 -3.29
N ALA A 118 -5.78 10.42 -3.82
CA ALA A 118 -4.75 10.80 -4.79
C ALA A 118 -5.40 11.40 -6.04
N GLU A 119 -6.40 10.74 -6.63
CA GLU A 119 -7.09 11.23 -7.83
C GLU A 119 -7.81 12.57 -7.62
N ARG A 120 -8.40 12.80 -6.43
CA ARG A 120 -9.04 14.09 -6.11
C ARG A 120 -8.05 15.25 -6.11
N SER A 121 -6.83 15.04 -5.62
CA SER A 121 -5.77 16.07 -5.58
C SER A 121 -5.04 16.27 -6.92
N LYS A 122 -5.51 15.67 -8.00
CA LYS A 122 -5.04 15.95 -9.37
C LYS A 122 -5.81 17.12 -9.99
N ARG A 123 -7.00 17.41 -9.49
CA ARG A 123 -7.83 18.56 -9.86
C ARG A 123 -7.32 19.80 -9.14
#